data_AF-A0A7L4JG47-F1
#
_entry.id   AF-A0A7L4JG47-F1
#
_cell.length_a   1.000
_cell.length_b   1.000
_cell.length_c   1.000
_cell.angle_alpha   90.00
_cell.angle_beta   90.00
_cell.angle_gamma   90.00
#
_symmetry.space_group_name_H-M   'P 1'
#
loop_
_entity.id
_entity.type
_entity.pdbx_description
1 polymer ?
#
loop_
_entity_poly.entity_id
_entity_poly.type
_entity_poly.pdbx_seq_one_letter_code
_entity_poly.pdbx_strand_id
1 'polypeptide(L)'
;QVSELVQFLLVKDQKKIPIKRADMLKNVIREYRDAYSEIVSKAGKTLQEVFGLRLVEIDSKRHTYILINNLPRAEGKYLCRDEEKEKMGLLLIILSFIFMKGNSVKDSALWEFLHLLRVYPGKQHQVFGDVRKLVTEEFVRQK
;
A
#
# COMPACT_ATOMS: atom_id res chain seq x y z
N GLN A 1 -30.03 4.40 5.23
CA GLN A 1 -28.96 4.38 6.26
C GLN A 1 -27.88 3.31 6.06
N VAL A 2 -28.19 2.01 5.98
CA VAL A 2 -27.15 0.96 5.83
C VAL A 2 -26.37 1.14 4.51
N SER A 3 -27.06 1.29 3.38
CA SER A 3 -26.43 1.53 2.07
C SER A 3 -25.60 2.83 2.04
N GLU A 4 -26.15 3.92 2.60
CA GLU A 4 -25.42 5.19 2.72
C GLU A 4 -24.17 5.07 3.59
N LEU A 5 -24.23 4.29 4.67
CA LEU A 5 -23.06 4.05 5.53
C LEU A 5 -21.99 3.24 4.77
N VAL A 6 -22.40 2.21 4.03
CA VAL A 6 -21.47 1.45 3.17
C VAL A 6 -20.78 2.37 2.16
N GLN A 7 -21.55 3.20 1.44
CA GLN A 7 -20.99 4.17 0.49
C GLN A 7 -20.05 5.17 1.17
N PHE A 8 -20.44 5.70 2.32
CA PHE A 8 -19.60 6.61 3.11
C PHE A 8 -18.28 5.96 3.53
N LEU A 9 -18.32 4.71 4.01
CA LEU A 9 -17.14 3.96 4.44
C LEU A 9 -16.19 3.71 3.26
N LEU A 10 -16.72 3.33 2.10
CA LEU A 10 -15.94 3.12 0.87
C LEU A 10 -15.24 4.42 0.42
N VAL A 11 -15.95 5.55 0.41
CA VAL A 11 -15.38 6.86 0.03
C VAL A 11 -14.31 7.31 1.03
N LYS A 12 -14.50 7.03 2.33
CA LYS A 12 -13.52 7.38 3.36
C LYS A 12 -12.25 6.53 3.24
N ASP A 13 -12.37 5.25 2.91
CA ASP A 13 -11.22 4.37 2.72
C ASP A 13 -10.31 4.82 1.55
N GLN A 14 -10.88 5.41 0.49
CA GLN A 14 -10.09 5.96 -0.61
C GLN A 14 -9.09 7.03 -0.15
N LYS A 15 -9.42 7.79 0.90
CA LYS A 15 -8.52 8.81 1.46
C LYS A 15 -7.45 8.22 2.37
N LYS A 16 -7.51 6.92 2.69
CA LYS A 16 -6.59 6.21 3.60
C LYS A 16 -6.45 6.89 4.97
N ILE A 17 -7.53 7.49 5.45
CA ILE A 17 -7.63 8.12 6.78
C ILE A 17 -8.54 7.26 7.67
N PRO A 18 -8.18 7.00 8.94
CA PRO A 18 -9.04 6.28 9.88
C PRO A 18 -10.41 6.93 10.04
N ILE A 19 -11.44 6.08 10.08
CA ILE A 19 -12.85 6.47 10.12
C ILE A 19 -13.28 6.60 11.57
N LYS A 20 -13.77 7.78 11.97
CA LYS A 20 -14.22 8.02 13.35
C LYS A 20 -15.71 7.68 13.52
N ARG A 21 -16.08 7.10 14.66
CA ARG A 21 -17.49 6.90 15.05
C ARG A 21 -18.30 8.19 15.02
N ALA A 22 -17.72 9.29 15.52
CA ALA A 22 -18.34 10.61 15.49
C ALA A 22 -18.71 11.05 14.06
N ASP A 23 -17.88 10.74 13.07
CA ASP A 23 -18.14 11.09 11.68
C ASP A 23 -19.27 10.24 11.08
N MET A 24 -19.34 8.95 11.41
CA MET A 24 -20.45 8.07 10.99
C MET A 24 -21.78 8.55 11.58
N LEU A 25 -21.77 8.92 12.87
CA LEU A 25 -22.94 9.46 13.57
C LEU A 25 -23.37 10.81 12.99
N LYS A 26 -22.44 11.73 12.75
CA LYS A 26 -22.77 13.08 12.28
C LYS A 26 -23.23 13.11 10.82
N ASN A 27 -22.58 12.33 9.95
CA ASN A 27 -22.81 12.48 8.50
C ASN A 27 -23.94 11.59 7.99
N VAL A 28 -24.10 10.37 8.53
CA VAL A 28 -24.99 9.33 8.00
C VAL A 28 -26.12 8.98 8.96
N ILE A 29 -25.80 8.61 10.21
CA ILE A 29 -26.79 8.01 11.12
C ILE A 29 -27.72 9.07 11.74
N ARG A 30 -27.17 10.25 12.06
CA ARG A 30 -27.83 11.48 12.56
C ARG A 30 -28.84 11.24 13.68
N GLU A 31 -30.07 10.92 13.31
CA GLU A 31 -31.26 10.78 14.17
C GLU A 31 -31.42 9.36 14.72
N TYR A 32 -30.86 8.34 14.04
CA TYR A 32 -31.02 6.93 14.40
C TYR A 32 -29.88 6.43 15.30
N ARG A 33 -29.49 7.25 16.28
CA ARG A 33 -28.33 6.96 17.15
C ARG A 33 -28.51 5.69 17.96
N ASP A 34 -29.75 5.40 18.37
CA ASP A 34 -30.10 4.22 19.16
C ASP A 34 -29.93 2.93 18.35
N ALA A 35 -30.14 3.01 17.03
CA ALA A 35 -29.92 1.89 16.10
C ALA A 35 -28.49 1.81 15.55
N TYR A 36 -27.54 2.59 16.09
CA TYR A 36 -26.15 2.65 15.60
C TYR A 36 -25.51 1.26 15.45
N SER A 37 -25.63 0.43 16.50
CA SER A 37 -25.01 -0.90 16.52
C SER A 37 -25.57 -1.79 15.41
N GLU A 38 -26.88 -1.76 15.20
CA GLU A 38 -27.55 -2.56 14.17
C GLU A 38 -27.18 -2.09 12.75
N ILE A 39 -27.16 -0.77 12.52
CA ILE A 39 -26.80 -0.18 11.22
C ILE A 39 -25.34 -0.51 10.86
N VAL A 40 -24.41 -0.34 11.80
CA VAL A 40 -22.99 -0.65 11.59
C VAL A 40 -22.77 -2.15 11.40
N SER A 41 -23.47 -3.00 12.16
CA SER A 41 -23.39 -4.45 12.01
C SER A 41 -23.86 -4.89 10.62
N LYS A 42 -25.01 -4.39 10.15
CA LYS A 42 -25.52 -4.68 8.80
C LYS A 42 -24.58 -4.15 7.72
N ALA A 43 -24.07 -2.92 7.86
CA ALA A 43 -23.12 -2.35 6.91
C ALA A 43 -21.80 -3.15 6.86
N GLY A 44 -21.30 -3.60 8.01
CA GLY A 44 -20.12 -4.46 8.11
C GLY A 44 -20.31 -5.79 7.40
N LYS A 45 -21.48 -6.43 7.55
CA LYS A 45 -21.83 -7.65 6.79
C LYS A 45 -21.86 -7.39 5.28
N THR A 46 -22.53 -6.32 4.84
CA THR A 46 -22.56 -5.97 3.41
C THR A 46 -21.17 -5.70 2.84
N LEU A 47 -20.31 -5.00 3.59
CA LEU A 47 -18.91 -4.77 3.19
C LEU A 47 -18.16 -6.10 3.02
N GLN A 48 -18.37 -7.06 3.92
CA GLN A 48 -17.70 -8.34 3.87
C GLN A 48 -18.23 -9.23 2.73
N GLU A 49 -19.54 -9.36 2.59
CA GLU A 49 -20.20 -10.28 1.66
C GLU A 49 -20.17 -9.79 0.22
N VAL A 50 -20.36 -8.47 0.00
CA VAL A 50 -20.47 -7.89 -1.36
C VAL A 50 -19.13 -7.35 -1.86
N PHE A 51 -18.35 -6.71 -0.98
CA PHE A 51 -17.10 -6.03 -1.37
C PHE A 51 -15.85 -6.78 -0.93
N GLY A 52 -15.97 -7.82 -0.10
CA GLY A 52 -14.83 -8.52 0.47
C GLY A 52 -13.97 -7.65 1.40
N LEU A 53 -14.55 -6.59 1.98
CA LEU A 53 -13.89 -5.66 2.89
C LEU A 53 -14.36 -5.89 4.32
N ARG A 54 -13.45 -5.84 5.28
CA ARG A 54 -13.76 -5.98 6.71
C ARG A 54 -13.59 -4.66 7.44
N LEU A 55 -14.62 -4.19 8.12
CA LEU A 55 -14.54 -3.04 9.02
C LEU A 55 -13.92 -3.48 10.36
N VAL A 56 -12.79 -2.88 10.73
CA VAL A 56 -12.01 -3.24 11.94
C VAL A 56 -11.78 -2.01 12.79
N GLU A 57 -12.05 -2.12 14.10
CA GLU A 57 -11.72 -1.08 15.08
C GLU A 57 -10.24 -1.18 15.47
N ILE A 58 -9.51 -0.07 15.34
CA ILE A 58 -8.08 0.00 15.65
C ILE A 58 -7.80 0.68 16.99
N ASP A 59 -8.75 1.46 17.50
CA ASP A 59 -8.64 2.15 18.79
C ASP A 59 -10.04 2.25 19.41
N SER A 60 -10.27 1.46 20.45
CA SER A 60 -11.53 1.44 21.20
C SER A 60 -11.74 2.68 22.07
N LYS A 61 -10.69 3.42 22.43
CA LYS A 61 -10.82 4.67 23.21
C LYS A 61 -11.31 5.82 22.34
N ARG A 62 -10.83 5.87 21.10
CA ARG A 62 -11.20 6.92 20.12
C ARG A 62 -12.31 6.49 19.18
N HIS A 63 -12.73 5.22 19.23
CA HIS A 63 -13.66 4.60 18.31
C HIS A 63 -13.31 4.91 16.84
N THR A 64 -12.10 4.52 16.45
CA THR A 64 -11.61 4.65 15.08
C THR A 64 -11.51 3.30 14.38
N TYR A 65 -11.89 3.29 13.12
CA TYR A 65 -12.02 2.10 12.30
C TYR A 65 -11.25 2.24 10.98
N ILE A 66 -10.89 1.11 10.40
CA ILE A 66 -10.32 0.99 9.05
C ILE A 66 -11.06 -0.09 8.26
N LEU A 67 -11.00 -0.04 6.93
CA LEU A 67 -11.40 -1.15 6.08
C LEU A 67 -10.16 -1.96 5.70
N ILE A 68 -10.23 -3.28 5.89
CA ILE A 68 -9.19 -4.23 5.50
C ILE A 68 -9.71 -5.06 4.33
N ASN A 69 -8.91 -5.17 3.27
CA ASN A 69 -9.23 -6.07 2.17
C ASN A 69 -9.07 -7.53 2.62
N ASN A 70 -10.16 -8.29 2.55
CA ASN A 70 -10.22 -9.70 2.89
C ASN A 70 -10.40 -10.59 1.64
N LEU A 71 -10.41 -10.01 0.43
CA LEU A 71 -10.33 -10.78 -0.79
C LEU A 71 -8.94 -11.44 -0.86
N PRO A 72 -8.85 -12.69 -1.33
CA PRO A 72 -7.56 -13.27 -1.64
C PRO A 72 -6.83 -12.31 -2.57
N ARG A 73 -5.57 -11.99 -2.24
CA ARG A 73 -4.72 -11.17 -3.11
C ARG A 73 -4.81 -11.82 -4.48
N ALA A 74 -5.32 -11.10 -5.47
CA ALA A 74 -5.37 -11.63 -6.82
C ALA A 74 -3.92 -11.92 -7.21
N GLU A 75 -3.51 -13.19 -7.17
CA GLU A 75 -2.25 -13.68 -7.72
C GLU A 75 -2.40 -13.59 -9.23
N GLY A 76 -2.46 -12.36 -9.75
CA GLY A 76 -2.38 -12.13 -11.16
C GLY A 76 -1.02 -12.65 -11.60
N LYS A 77 -0.99 -13.43 -12.69
CA LYS A 77 0.23 -13.88 -13.38
C LYS A 77 1.20 -12.73 -13.78
N TYR A 78 0.82 -11.48 -13.52
CA TYR A 78 1.55 -10.24 -13.79
C TYR A 78 1.98 -9.49 -12.52
N LEU A 79 1.63 -9.97 -11.32
CA LEU A 79 2.16 -9.40 -10.09
C LEU A 79 3.52 -10.05 -9.84
N CYS A 80 4.57 -9.30 -10.15
CA CYS A 80 5.93 -9.57 -9.69
C CYS A 80 5.90 -10.04 -8.23
N ARG A 81 6.61 -11.13 -7.95
CA ARG A 81 6.85 -11.62 -6.57
C ARG A 81 7.30 -10.42 -5.72
N ASP A 82 6.94 -10.33 -4.45
CA ASP A 82 7.25 -9.15 -3.63
C ASP A 82 8.75 -8.77 -3.70
N GLU A 83 9.66 -9.76 -3.79
CA GLU A 83 11.10 -9.59 -4.06
C GLU A 83 11.42 -8.96 -5.43
N GLU A 84 10.72 -9.38 -6.50
CA GLU A 84 10.88 -8.81 -7.83
C GLU A 84 10.38 -7.36 -7.89
N LYS A 85 9.32 -7.05 -7.14
CA LYS A 85 8.80 -5.69 -7.02
C LYS A 85 9.81 -4.77 -6.33
N GLU A 86 10.49 -5.24 -5.30
CA GLU A 86 11.54 -4.49 -4.62
C GLU A 86 12.74 -4.24 -5.54
N LYS A 87 13.17 -5.27 -6.29
CA LYS A 87 14.23 -5.13 -7.32
C LYS A 87 13.83 -4.14 -8.42
N MET A 88 12.58 -4.17 -8.91
CA MET A 88 12.07 -3.17 -9.86
C MET A 88 12.10 -1.76 -9.29
N GLY A 89 11.78 -1.58 -8.01
CA GLY A 89 11.88 -0.28 -7.34
C GLY A 89 13.29 0.29 -7.40
N LEU A 90 14.30 -0.53 -7.09
CA LEU A 90 15.71 -0.14 -7.20
C LEU A 90 16.11 0.18 -8.64
N LEU A 91 15.68 -0.64 -9.61
CA LEU A 91 15.95 -0.40 -11.04
C LEU A 91 15.39 0.95 -11.51
N LEU A 92 14.14 1.28 -11.15
CA LEU A 92 13.52 2.56 -11.51
C LEU A 92 14.26 3.76 -10.90
N ILE A 93 14.76 3.63 -9.67
CA ILE A 93 15.57 4.67 -9.02
C ILE A 93 16.90 4.88 -9.77
N ILE A 94 17.57 3.80 -10.15
CA ILE A 94 18.82 3.86 -10.94
C ILE A 94 18.56 4.52 -12.30
N LEU A 95 17.54 4.07 -13.04
CA LEU A 95 17.17 4.65 -14.34
C LEU A 95 16.80 6.13 -14.22
N SER A 96 16.07 6.51 -13.17
CA SER A 96 15.72 7.91 -12.91
C SER A 96 16.98 8.76 -12.69
N PHE A 97 17.95 8.25 -11.93
CA PHE A 97 19.22 8.94 -11.71
C PHE A 97 20.03 9.08 -13.01
N ILE A 98 20.10 8.03 -13.83
CA ILE A 98 20.77 8.06 -15.15
C ILE A 98 20.09 9.10 -16.05
N PHE A 99 18.76 9.09 -16.10
CA PHE A 99 17.97 10.06 -16.86
C PHE A 99 18.24 11.50 -16.42
N MET A 100 18.23 11.76 -15.11
CA MET A 100 18.55 13.07 -14.52
C MET A 100 19.98 13.54 -14.83
N LYS A 101 20.91 12.64 -15.14
CA LYS A 101 22.31 12.95 -15.52
C LYS A 101 22.53 13.09 -17.03
N GLY A 102 21.47 13.04 -17.85
CA GLY A 102 21.58 13.16 -19.30
C GLY A 102 21.78 11.81 -20.00
N ASN A 103 21.11 10.77 -19.50
CA ASN A 103 21.09 9.40 -20.05
C ASN A 103 22.41 8.62 -19.96
N SER A 104 23.44 9.18 -19.33
CA SER A 104 24.71 8.49 -19.11
C SER A 104 25.34 8.96 -17.81
N VAL A 105 25.96 8.02 -17.09
CA VAL A 105 26.63 8.27 -15.83
C VAL A 105 27.85 7.37 -15.70
N LYS A 106 28.90 7.85 -15.04
CA LYS A 106 30.05 7.00 -14.68
C LYS A 106 29.66 6.05 -13.56
N ASP A 107 30.17 4.82 -13.58
CA ASP A 107 29.95 3.82 -12.55
C ASP A 107 30.22 4.36 -11.14
N SER A 108 31.31 5.12 -10.94
CA SER A 108 31.63 5.72 -9.64
C SER A 108 30.50 6.59 -9.08
N ALA A 109 29.92 7.46 -9.92
CA ALA A 109 28.82 8.33 -9.52
C ALA A 109 27.53 7.54 -9.24
N LEU A 110 27.30 6.42 -9.95
CA LEU A 110 26.20 5.51 -9.65
C LEU A 110 26.40 4.82 -8.30
N TRP A 111 27.61 4.33 -8.00
CA TRP A 111 27.92 3.68 -6.72
C TRP A 111 27.88 4.65 -5.53
N GLU A 112 28.30 5.89 -5.72
CA GLU A 112 28.14 6.95 -4.72
C GLU A 112 26.67 7.25 -4.44
N PHE A 113 25.85 7.34 -5.49
CA PHE A 113 24.39 7.52 -5.34
C PHE A 113 23.74 6.35 -4.59
N LEU A 114 24.10 5.11 -4.91
CA LEU A 114 23.61 3.94 -4.18
C LEU A 114 24.08 3.93 -2.70
N HIS A 115 25.29 4.40 -2.42
CA HIS A 115 25.76 4.61 -1.05
C HIS A 115 24.90 5.60 -0.26
N LEU A 116 24.44 6.69 -0.89
CA LEU A 116 23.51 7.65 -0.26
C LEU A 116 22.16 7.00 0.08
N LEU A 117 21.74 6.00 -0.69
CA LEU A 117 20.56 5.17 -0.43
C LEU A 117 20.82 4.02 0.55
N ARG A 118 22.02 3.96 1.15
CA ARG A 118 22.49 2.88 2.04
C ARG A 118 22.51 1.50 1.36
N VAL A 119 22.65 1.49 0.03
CA VAL A 119 22.79 0.30 -0.79
C VAL A 119 24.26 0.15 -1.18
N TYR A 120 24.95 -0.79 -0.55
CA TYR A 120 26.40 -0.91 -0.63
C TYR A 120 26.83 -2.02 -1.60
N PRO A 121 27.68 -1.75 -2.61
CA PRO A 121 28.26 -2.80 -3.44
C PRO A 121 29.16 -3.73 -2.62
N GLY A 122 29.09 -5.03 -2.86
CA GLY A 122 29.96 -6.04 -2.24
C GLY A 122 29.51 -6.54 -0.86
N LYS A 123 28.36 -6.10 -0.35
CA LYS A 123 27.71 -6.70 0.84
C LYS A 123 26.37 -7.31 0.45
N GLN A 124 26.03 -8.42 1.09
CA GLN A 124 24.68 -9.01 1.02
C GLN A 124 23.67 -8.05 1.65
N HIS A 125 22.78 -7.49 0.83
CA HIS A 125 21.66 -6.68 1.27
C HIS A 125 20.46 -7.59 1.56
N GLN A 126 19.77 -7.37 2.69
CA GLN A 126 18.64 -8.22 3.11
C GLN A 126 17.56 -8.36 2.03
N VAL A 127 17.34 -7.30 1.25
CA VAL A 127 16.31 -7.24 0.21
C VAL A 127 16.87 -7.50 -1.20
N PHE A 128 18.12 -7.08 -1.46
CA PHE A 128 18.67 -7.04 -2.83
C PHE A 128 19.73 -8.11 -3.09
N GLY A 129 20.12 -8.88 -2.07
CA GLY A 129 21.21 -9.85 -2.15
C GLY A 129 22.52 -9.17 -2.51
N ASP A 130 23.26 -9.74 -3.48
CA ASP A 130 24.45 -9.12 -4.03
C ASP A 130 24.09 -7.97 -4.98
N VAL A 131 24.13 -6.75 -4.44
CA VAL A 131 23.83 -5.51 -5.18
C VAL A 131 24.72 -5.36 -6.40
N ARG A 132 26.00 -5.74 -6.33
CA ARG A 132 26.93 -5.54 -7.45
C ARG A 132 26.48 -6.40 -8.62
N LYS A 133 26.24 -7.69 -8.36
CA LYS A 133 25.72 -8.64 -9.34
C LYS A 133 24.35 -8.20 -9.89
N LEU A 134 23.46 -7.75 -9.01
CA LEU A 134 22.12 -7.28 -9.39
C LEU A 134 22.19 -6.14 -10.42
N VAL A 135 23.02 -5.12 -10.15
CA VAL A 135 23.11 -3.93 -11.01
C VAL A 135 23.86 -4.23 -12.31
N THR A 136 24.98 -4.97 -12.25
CA THR A 136 25.85 -5.14 -13.43
C THR A 136 25.47 -6.33 -14.32
N GLU A 137 24.75 -7.31 -13.79
CA GLU A 137 24.37 -8.52 -14.54
C GLU A 137 22.86 -8.65 -14.69
N GLU A 138 22.11 -8.67 -13.58
CA GLU A 138 20.66 -8.95 -13.64
C GLU A 138 19.91 -7.83 -14.36
N PHE A 139 20.10 -6.58 -13.97
CA PHE A 139 19.43 -5.44 -14.61
C PHE A 139 19.87 -5.19 -16.05
N VAL A 140 21.10 -5.54 -16.40
CA VAL A 140 21.60 -5.42 -17.78
C VAL A 140 21.00 -6.50 -18.69
N ARG A 141 20.71 -7.69 -18.14
CA ARG A 141 20.08 -8.80 -18.89
C ARG A 141 18.58 -8.66 -19.02
N GLN A 142 17.95 -7.88 -18.15
CA GLN A 142 16.54 -7.51 -18.27
C GLN A 142 16.39 -6.55 -19.46
N LYS A 143 15.50 -6.88 -20.39
CA LYS A 143 15.29 -6.18 -21.65
C LYS A 143 13.89 -5.61 -21.70
#